data_AF-A0A183HUG5-F1
#
_entry.id   AF-A0A183HUG5-F1
#
_cell.length_a   1.000
_cell.length_b   1.000
_cell.length_c   1.000
_cell.angle_alpha   90.00
_cell.angle_beta   90.00
_cell.angle_gamma   90.00
#
_symmetry.space_group_name_H-M   'P 1'
#
loop_
_entity.id
_entity.type
_entity.pdbx_description
1 polymer ?
#
loop_
_entity_poly.entity_id
_entity_poly.type
_entity_poly.pdbx_seq_one_letter_code
_entity_poly.pdbx_strand_id
1 'polypeptide(L)' 'MKLGERLKPGSDKKHFCKPTDIAVAQNGQFFVADGYCNNRIMKFDRNGKLLAEFGHSNGLF' A
#
# COMPACT_ATOMS: atom_id res chain seq x y z
N MET A 1 -3.20 0.62 15.07
CA MET A 1 -3.61 -0.01 13.79
C MET A 1 -2.45 -0.85 13.27
N LYS A 2 -2.74 -1.97 12.59
CA LYS A 2 -1.76 -2.79 11.88
C LYS A 2 -2.25 -2.99 10.45
N LEU A 3 -1.39 -2.75 9.46
CA LEU A 3 -1.62 -3.09 8.07
C LEU A 3 -0.58 -4.11 7.64
N GLY A 4 -0.98 -5.15 6.92
CA GLY A 4 -0.06 -6.24 6.56
C GLY A 4 0.17 -7.24 7.69
N GLU A 5 0.93 -8.28 7.36
CA GLU A 5 1.41 -9.29 8.29
C GLU A 5 2.94 -9.35 8.19
N ARG A 6 3.63 -9.16 9.32
CA ARG A 6 5.10 -9.12 9.37
C ARG A 6 5.67 -10.45 8.89
N LEU A 7 6.66 -10.38 8.00
CA LEU A 7 7.35 -11.55 7.40
C LEU A 7 6.44 -12.48 6.56
N LYS A 8 5.28 -12.00 6.12
CA LYS A 8 4.39 -12.72 5.21
C LYS A 8 4.11 -11.87 3.97
N PRO A 9 4.97 -11.95 2.94
CA PRO A 9 4.82 -11.14 1.74
C PRO A 9 3.57 -11.56 0.95
N GLY A 10 2.92 -10.61 0.29
CA GLY A 10 1.80 -10.87 -0.62
C GLY A 10 1.47 -9.66 -1.50
N SER A 11 0.67 -9.90 -2.53
CA SER A 11 0.19 -8.89 -3.48
C SER A 11 -1.30 -8.57 -3.34
N ASP A 12 -2.01 -9.23 -2.42
CA ASP A 12 -3.40 -8.90 -2.14
C ASP A 12 -3.54 -7.55 -1.40
N LYS A 13 -4.78 -7.15 -1.12
CA LYS A 13 -5.09 -5.87 -0.46
C LYS A 13 -4.77 -5.85 1.05
N LYS A 14 -4.42 -6.99 1.64
CA LYS A 14 -4.21 -7.16 3.08
C LYS A 14 -2.74 -7.35 3.43
N HIS A 15 -1.90 -7.70 2.47
CA HIS A 15 -0.48 -7.92 2.62
C HIS A 15 0.32 -6.91 1.79
N PHE A 16 1.54 -6.66 2.23
CA PHE A 16 2.57 -6.00 1.42
C PHE A 16 3.61 -7.04 1.07
N CYS A 17 4.38 -6.84 0.00
CA CYS A 17 5.52 -7.70 -0.26
C CYS A 17 6.77 -7.16 0.42
N LYS A 18 7.16 -5.94 0.05
CA LYS A 18 8.36 -5.25 0.53
C LYS A 18 8.11 -3.74 0.47
N PRO A 19 7.29 -3.21 1.40
CA PRO A 19 6.99 -1.79 1.42
C PRO A 19 8.25 -0.98 1.70
N THR A 20 8.46 0.07 0.92
CA THR A 20 9.67 0.88 0.92
C THR A 20 9.53 2.14 1.76
N ASP A 21 8.38 2.82 1.66
CA ASP A 21 8.19 4.11 2.31
C ASP A 21 6.71 4.45 2.52
N ILE A 22 6.45 5.47 3.34
CA ILE A 22 5.13 5.99 3.68
C ILE A 22 5.09 7.53 3.64
N ALA A 23 4.05 8.07 3.03
CA ALA A 23 3.73 9.50 3.09
C ALA A 23 2.37 9.74 3.73
N VAL A 24 2.26 10.73 4.62
CA VAL A 24 1.03 11.06 5.34
C VAL A 24 0.59 12.47 4.98
N ALA A 25 -0.66 12.62 4.52
CA ALA A 25 -1.26 13.90 4.20
C ALA A 25 -1.85 14.58 5.45
N GLN A 26 -2.08 15.90 5.38
CA GLN A 26 -2.61 16.68 6.51
C GLN A 26 -3.98 16.20 7.02
N ASN A 27 -4.82 15.64 6.14
CA ASN A 27 -6.12 15.08 6.51
C ASN A 27 -6.04 13.67 7.13
N GLY A 28 -4.82 13.15 7.33
CA GLY A 28 -4.56 11.82 7.87
C GLY A 28 -4.69 10.68 6.86
N GLN A 29 -5.01 10.94 5.59
CA GLN A 29 -4.82 9.93 4.54
C GLN A 29 -3.33 9.63 4.40
N PHE A 30 -3.00 8.40 4.05
CA PHE A 30 -1.60 8.02 3.85
C PHE A 30 -1.42 7.06 2.68
N PHE A 31 -0.21 7.04 2.17
CA PHE A 31 0.19 6.31 0.97
C PHE A 31 1.37 5.42 1.33
N VAL A 32 1.29 4.14 0.96
CA VAL A 32 2.37 3.18 1.16
C VAL A 32 2.93 2.79 -0.20
N ALA A 33 4.23 2.97 -0.39
CA ALA A 33 4.93 2.46 -1.55
C ALA A 33 5.30 1.00 -1.34
N ASP A 34 4.76 0.09 -2.15
CA ASP A 34 5.03 -1.35 -2.13
C ASP A 34 5.71 -1.78 -3.44
N GLY A 35 6.85 -1.14 -3.70
CA GLY A 35 7.47 -1.09 -5.01
C GLY A 35 8.25 -2.35 -5.39
N TYR A 36 9.05 -2.92 -4.48
CA TYR A 36 10.05 -3.94 -4.85
C TYR A 36 9.48 -5.22 -5.48
N CYS A 37 8.25 -5.61 -5.15
CA CYS A 37 7.62 -6.79 -5.75
C CYS A 37 6.29 -6.48 -6.45
N ASN A 38 5.53 -5.50 -5.93
CA ASN A 38 4.15 -5.29 -6.36
C ASN A 38 4.01 -4.10 -7.31
N ASN A 39 5.05 -3.27 -7.48
CA ASN A 39 5.04 -2.10 -8.37
C ASN A 39 3.79 -1.22 -8.17
N ARG A 40 3.38 -1.00 -6.90
CA ARG A 40 2.13 -0.32 -6.56
C ARG A 40 2.29 0.71 -5.45
N ILE A 41 1.35 1.65 -5.43
CA ILE A 41 1.09 2.57 -4.32
C ILE A 41 -0.31 2.27 -3.77
N MET A 42 -0.42 2.09 -2.45
CA MET A 42 -1.70 1.89 -1.79
C MET A 42 -2.09 3.13 -0.98
N LYS A 43 -3.28 3.67 -1.22
CA LYS A 43 -3.84 4.84 -0.50
C LYS A 43 -4.85 4.40 0.54
N PHE A 44 -4.71 4.91 1.75
CA PHE A 44 -5.60 4.62 2.87
C PHE A 44 -6.21 5.89 3.45
N ASP A 45 -7.36 5.76 4.12
CA ASP A 45 -7.89 6.79 5.00
C ASP A 45 -7.19 6.79 6.36
N ARG A 46 -7.50 7.78 7.20
CA ARG A 46 -6.92 7.92 8.56
C ARG A 46 -7.20 6.74 9.50
N ASN A 47 -8.15 5.88 9.16
CA ASN A 47 -8.55 4.70 9.92
C ASN A 47 -8.00 3.40 9.30
N GLY A 48 -7.18 3.49 8.24
CA GLY A 48 -6.55 2.34 7.60
C GLY A 48 -7.43 1.61 6.61
N LYS A 49 -8.59 2.18 6.21
CA LYS A 49 -9.39 1.63 5.13
C LYS A 49 -8.71 1.94 3.81
N LEU A 50 -8.48 0.92 2.98
CA LEU A 50 -7.96 1.09 1.63
C LEU A 50 -8.96 1.88 0.78
N LEU A 51 -8.51 2.99 0.20
CA LEU A 51 -9.29 3.87 -0.67
C LEU A 51 -8.99 3.62 -2.14
N ALA A 52 -7.72 3.42 -2.48
CA ALA A 52 -7.27 3.21 -3.86
C ALA A 52 -5.94 2.47 -3.91
N GLU A 53 -5.66 1.88 -5.06
CA GLU A 53 -4.39 1.24 -5.41
C GLU A 53 -4.00 1.71 -6.81
N PHE A 54 -2.74 2.08 -6.99
CA PHE A 54 -2.20 2.60 -8.24
C PHE A 54 -1.00 1.79 -8.67
N GLY A 55 -0.89 1.53 -9.97
CA GLY A 55 0.18 0.71 -10.52
C GLY A 55 -0.10 -0.79 -10.42
N HIS A 56 0.47 -1.53 -11.35
CA HIS A 56 0.49 -2.98 -11.43
C HIS A 56 1.49 -3.33 -12.54
N SER A 57 2.11 -4.52 -12.50
CA SER A 57 3.01 -5.01 -13.56
C SER A 57 2.40 -5.02 -14.97
N ASN A 58 1.08 -4.85 -15.07
CA ASN A 58 0.33 -4.94 -16.32
C ASN A 58 -0.07 -3.56 -16.90
N GLY A 59 0.39 -2.45 -16.31
CA GLY A 59 0.35 -1.12 -16.94
C GLY A 59 -1.02 -0.50 -17.19
N LEU A 60 -2.11 -1.05 -16.64
CA LEU A 60 -3.44 -0.46 -16.81
C LEU A 60 -3.78 0.45 -15.63
N PHE A 61 -3.88 1.74 -15.94
CA PHE A 61 -4.51 2.76 -15.13
C PHE A 61 -6.02 2.74 -15.35
#